data_AF-A0A7R6WCG0-F1
#
_entry.id   AF-A0A7R6WCG0-F1
#
_cell.length_a   1.000
_cell.length_b   1.000
_cell.length_c   1.000
_cell.angle_alpha   90.00
_cell.angle_beta   90.00
_cell.angle_gamma   90.00
#
_symmetry.space_group_name_H-M   'P 1'
#
loop_
_entity.id
_entity.type
_entity.pdbx_description
1 polymer ?
#
loop_
_entity_poly.entity_id
_entity_poly.type
_entity_poly.pdbx_seq_one_letter_code
_entity_poly.pdbx_strand_id
1 'polypeptide(L)'
;MHNYGTLDSSYIAAGAELGVRKLVDEFYQQMETQERGKHIRAMHTEDLHIIKDKLSLFLIGWLGGPRNYGEKYGSISIPTVHQHLDISEEERDAWLFCMQAALEHQAYDEDFKQYLMQQLAFPAERIRQVSQMNQA
;
A
#
# COMPACT_ATOMS: atom_id res chain seq x y z
N MET A 1 -6.49 -24.40 4.71
CA MET A 1 -6.75 -23.35 3.71
C MET A 1 -7.12 -22.10 4.47
N HIS A 2 -6.29 -21.07 4.42
CA HIS A 2 -6.60 -19.78 5.01
C HIS A 2 -7.63 -19.05 4.12
N ASN A 3 -8.68 -18.48 4.73
CA ASN A 3 -9.77 -17.80 4.02
C ASN A 3 -9.50 -16.28 3.93
N TYR A 4 -8.35 -15.90 3.39
CA TYR A 4 -8.02 -14.49 3.19
C TYR A 4 -9.09 -13.77 2.34
N GLY A 5 -9.30 -12.48 2.61
CA GLY A 5 -10.31 -11.67 1.94
C GLY A 5 -11.74 -11.86 2.48
N THR A 6 -11.92 -12.71 3.48
CA THR A 6 -13.21 -12.91 4.15
C THR A 6 -13.20 -12.29 5.54
N LEU A 7 -14.17 -11.40 5.80
CA LEU A 7 -14.29 -10.66 7.07
C LEU A 7 -12.94 -10.03 7.47
N ASP A 8 -12.48 -10.25 8.69
CA ASP A 8 -11.22 -9.73 9.25
C ASP A 8 -10.04 -10.70 9.11
N SER A 9 -10.19 -11.81 8.38
CA SER A 9 -9.17 -12.87 8.30
C SER A 9 -7.82 -12.35 7.81
N SER A 10 -7.82 -11.47 6.79
CA SER A 10 -6.57 -10.87 6.28
C SER A 10 -5.98 -9.85 7.25
N TYR A 11 -6.82 -9.12 7.99
CA TYR A 11 -6.38 -8.18 9.01
C TYR A 11 -5.69 -8.89 10.17
N ILE A 12 -6.25 -10.02 10.63
CA ILE A 12 -5.62 -10.86 11.65
C ILE A 12 -4.31 -11.47 11.14
N ALA A 13 -4.29 -12.00 9.90
CA ALA A 13 -3.08 -12.54 9.28
C ALA A 13 -1.96 -11.50 9.13
N ALA A 14 -2.32 -10.22 8.92
CA ALA A 14 -1.39 -9.10 8.89
C ALA A 14 -0.93 -8.63 10.29
N GLY A 15 -1.19 -9.39 11.35
CA GLY A 15 -0.83 -8.99 12.72
C GLY A 15 -1.66 -7.82 13.27
N ALA A 16 -2.90 -7.68 12.79
CA ALA A 16 -3.81 -6.60 13.13
C ALA A 16 -3.18 -5.20 12.92
N GLU A 17 -3.64 -4.18 13.66
CA GLU A 17 -3.19 -2.80 13.46
C GLU A 17 -1.67 -2.65 13.61
N LEU A 18 -1.06 -3.29 14.61
CA LEU A 18 0.38 -3.17 14.86
C LEU A 18 1.20 -3.76 13.71
N GLY A 19 0.78 -4.90 13.15
CA GLY A 19 1.47 -5.49 12.00
C GLY A 19 1.31 -4.64 10.74
N VAL A 20 0.10 -4.15 10.45
CA VAL A 20 -0.11 -3.26 9.28
C VAL A 20 0.72 -1.98 9.38
N ARG A 21 0.79 -1.34 10.56
CA ARG A 21 1.63 -0.15 10.75
C ARG A 21 3.12 -0.46 10.56
N LYS A 22 3.61 -1.59 11.08
CA LYS A 22 4.99 -2.06 10.85
C LYS A 22 5.28 -2.30 9.37
N LEU A 23 4.36 -2.92 8.65
CA LEU A 23 4.48 -3.12 7.20
C LEU A 23 4.59 -1.77 6.46
N VAL A 24 3.77 -0.79 6.83
CA VAL A 24 3.81 0.54 6.20
C VAL A 24 5.10 1.29 6.54
N ASP A 25 5.57 1.19 7.78
CA ASP A 25 6.86 1.78 8.15
C ASP A 25 8.00 1.18 7.34
N GLU A 26 8.04 -0.14 7.21
CA GLU A 26 9.02 -0.86 6.41
C GLU A 26 8.88 -0.54 4.92
N PHE A 27 7.67 -0.44 4.39
CA PHE A 27 7.42 -0.05 2.99
C PHE A 27 8.08 1.29 2.64
N TYR A 28 7.93 2.30 3.49
CA TYR A 28 8.59 3.59 3.28
C TYR A 28 10.10 3.52 3.53
N GLN A 29 10.57 2.66 4.45
CA GLN A 29 12.00 2.40 4.63
C GLN A 29 12.63 1.81 3.35
N GLN A 30 11.97 0.84 2.72
CA GLN A 30 12.41 0.25 1.46
C GLN A 30 12.36 1.28 0.33
N MET A 31 11.32 2.12 0.28
CA MET A 31 11.21 3.19 -0.71
C MET A 31 12.36 4.22 -0.61
N GLU A 32 12.80 4.53 0.61
CA GLU A 32 13.89 5.49 0.86
C GLU A 32 15.29 4.89 0.61
N THR A 33 15.47 3.61 0.89
CA THR A 33 16.81 2.99 0.87
C THR A 33 17.14 2.27 -0.43
N GLN A 34 16.14 1.70 -1.11
CA GLN A 34 16.36 0.94 -2.34
C GLN A 34 16.47 1.88 -3.54
N GLU A 35 17.43 1.63 -4.43
CA GLU A 35 17.62 2.47 -5.63
C GLU A 35 16.35 2.58 -6.47
N ARG A 36 15.62 1.47 -6.63
CA ARG A 36 14.34 1.43 -7.34
C ARG A 36 13.23 2.23 -6.66
N GLY A 37 13.31 2.46 -5.35
CA GLY A 37 12.32 3.24 -4.60
C GLY A 37 12.56 4.75 -4.64
N LYS A 38 13.79 5.20 -4.90
CA LYS A 38 14.17 6.62 -4.75
C LYS A 38 13.37 7.58 -5.63
N HIS A 39 13.04 7.18 -6.86
CA HIS A 39 12.28 8.06 -7.76
C HIS A 39 10.83 8.26 -7.26
N ILE A 40 10.15 7.20 -6.80
CA ILE A 40 8.81 7.35 -6.19
C ILE A 40 8.88 8.01 -4.79
N ARG A 41 9.99 7.87 -4.05
CA ARG A 41 10.20 8.59 -2.79
C ARG A 41 10.21 10.11 -3.02
N ALA A 42 10.80 10.57 -4.13
CA ALA A 42 10.86 11.98 -4.48
C ALA A 42 9.49 12.59 -4.82
N MET A 43 8.48 11.76 -5.10
CA MET A 43 7.08 12.19 -5.29
C MET A 43 6.36 12.49 -3.97
N HIS A 44 6.97 12.14 -2.83
CA HIS A 44 6.42 12.36 -1.51
C HIS A 44 7.09 13.54 -0.81
N THR A 45 6.38 14.16 0.13
CA THR A 45 6.98 15.17 1.03
C THR A 45 8.11 14.56 1.87
N GLU A 46 9.00 15.41 2.40
CA GLU A 46 10.05 14.95 3.32
C GLU A 46 9.46 14.28 4.56
N ASP A 47 8.49 14.95 5.21
CA ASP A 47 7.73 14.38 6.30
C ASP A 47 6.71 13.34 5.79
N LEU A 48 6.92 12.09 6.20
CA LEU A 48 6.08 10.95 5.85
C LEU A 48 4.99 10.63 6.89
N HIS A 49 4.92 11.35 8.02
CA HIS A 49 4.04 10.99 9.13
C HIS A 49 2.58 10.87 8.69
N ILE A 50 2.07 11.86 7.95
CA ILE A 50 0.68 11.87 7.49
C ILE A 50 0.41 10.79 6.45
N ILE A 51 1.33 10.56 5.50
CA ILE A 51 1.10 9.58 4.43
C ILE A 51 1.21 8.15 4.94
N LYS A 52 2.11 7.88 5.90
CA LYS A 52 2.19 6.61 6.63
C LYS A 52 0.89 6.30 7.37
N ASP A 53 0.31 7.26 8.07
CA ASP A 53 -0.95 7.04 8.76
C ASP A 53 -2.11 6.82 7.79
N LYS A 54 -2.19 7.60 6.70
CA LYS A 54 -3.17 7.39 5.63
C LYS A 54 -3.09 5.98 5.04
N LEU A 55 -1.90 5.53 4.65
CA LEU A 55 -1.73 4.19 4.08
C LEU A 55 -2.05 3.10 5.12
N SER A 56 -1.65 3.28 6.38
CA SER A 56 -1.95 2.33 7.46
C SER A 56 -3.45 2.17 7.67
N LEU A 57 -4.17 3.28 7.85
CA LEU A 57 -5.63 3.25 8.06
C LEU A 57 -6.38 2.70 6.85
N PHE A 58 -5.90 3.01 5.63
CA PHE A 58 -6.44 2.44 4.41
C PHE A 58 -6.28 0.91 4.39
N LEU A 59 -5.06 0.40 4.62
CA LEU A 59 -4.79 -1.04 4.60
C LEU A 59 -5.52 -1.78 5.72
N ILE A 60 -5.60 -1.21 6.93
CA ILE A 60 -6.37 -1.79 8.05
C ILE A 60 -7.83 -2.02 7.63
N GLY A 61 -8.49 -0.99 7.10
CA GLY A 61 -9.88 -1.11 6.65
C GLY A 61 -10.05 -2.01 5.43
N TRP A 62 -9.07 -2.01 4.52
CA TRP A 62 -9.08 -2.83 3.30
C TRP A 62 -8.92 -4.33 3.59
N LEU A 63 -8.13 -4.68 4.63
CA LEU A 63 -7.92 -6.06 5.07
C LEU A 63 -9.04 -6.61 5.98
N GLY A 64 -10.07 -5.79 6.26
CA GLY A 64 -11.23 -6.19 7.05
C GLY A 64 -11.23 -5.72 8.51
N GLY A 65 -10.24 -4.91 8.90
CA GLY A 65 -10.21 -4.25 10.21
C GLY A 65 -11.09 -2.99 10.28
N PRO A 66 -10.94 -2.18 11.35
CA PRO A 66 -11.68 -0.93 11.53
C PRO A 66 -11.49 0.06 10.36
N ARG A 67 -12.58 0.67 9.88
CA ARG A 67 -12.58 1.54 8.68
C ARG A 67 -12.39 3.02 9.02
N ASN A 68 -11.37 3.31 9.83
CA ASN A 68 -11.16 4.63 10.44
C ASN A 68 -10.59 5.68 9.47
N TYR A 69 -10.18 5.28 8.25
CA TYR A 69 -9.67 6.23 7.25
C TYR A 69 -10.69 7.33 6.94
N GLY A 70 -11.93 6.95 6.62
CA GLY A 70 -12.98 7.89 6.22
C GLY A 70 -13.38 8.85 7.34
N GLU A 71 -13.35 8.38 8.58
CA GLU A 71 -13.64 9.19 9.76
C GLU A 71 -12.58 10.27 9.99
N LYS A 72 -11.29 9.94 9.75
CA LYS A 72 -10.18 10.87 9.98
C LYS A 72 -9.87 11.79 8.80
N TYR A 73 -9.96 11.27 7.58
CA TYR A 73 -9.48 11.95 6.36
C TYR A 73 -10.56 12.17 5.30
N GLY A 74 -11.80 11.72 5.54
CA GLY A 74 -12.88 11.77 4.56
C GLY A 74 -12.86 10.61 3.56
N SER A 75 -13.96 10.46 2.83
CA SER A 75 -14.08 9.45 1.78
C SER A 75 -13.22 9.84 0.57
N ILE A 76 -12.51 8.86 0.01
CA ILE A 76 -11.67 9.06 -1.17
C ILE A 76 -11.86 7.92 -2.17
N SER A 77 -11.58 8.23 -3.45
CA SER A 77 -11.28 7.24 -4.47
C SER A 77 -9.77 7.17 -4.64
N ILE A 78 -9.16 6.02 -4.33
CA ILE A 78 -7.71 5.84 -4.37
C ILE A 78 -7.12 6.19 -5.76
N PRO A 79 -7.67 5.70 -6.89
CA PRO A 79 -7.17 6.10 -8.21
C PRO A 79 -7.30 7.60 -8.44
N THR A 80 -8.43 8.21 -8.04
CA THR A 80 -8.70 9.64 -8.28
C THR A 80 -7.75 10.54 -7.49
N VAL A 81 -7.40 10.21 -6.25
CA VAL A 81 -6.46 11.04 -5.48
C VAL A 81 -5.03 10.96 -6.01
N HIS A 82 -4.67 9.93 -6.79
CA HIS A 82 -3.36 9.81 -7.45
C HIS A 82 -3.34 10.36 -8.88
N GLN A 83 -4.49 10.77 -9.43
CA GLN A 83 -4.65 11.08 -10.85
C GLN A 83 -3.83 12.29 -11.34
N HIS A 84 -3.30 13.08 -10.42
CA HIS A 84 -2.50 14.27 -10.69
C HIS A 84 -0.99 13.97 -10.78
N LEU A 85 -0.59 12.74 -10.43
CA LEU A 85 0.78 12.26 -10.53
C LEU A 85 1.00 11.63 -11.92
N ASP A 86 2.24 11.60 -12.37
CA ASP A 86 2.67 10.77 -13.50
C ASP A 86 3.11 9.41 -12.98
N ILE A 87 2.23 8.42 -13.09
CA ILE A 87 2.45 7.05 -12.64
C ILE A 87 2.43 6.17 -13.88
N SER A 88 3.62 5.81 -14.36
CA SER A 88 3.82 4.87 -15.45
C SER A 88 3.98 3.43 -14.91
N GLU A 89 4.39 2.51 -15.77
CA GLU A 89 4.76 1.16 -15.34
C GLU A 89 5.95 1.17 -14.38
N GLU A 90 6.88 2.12 -14.54
CA GLU A 90 8.07 2.24 -13.71
C GLU A 90 7.70 2.53 -12.24
N GLU A 91 6.88 3.56 -12.00
CA GLU A 91 6.43 3.95 -10.65
C GLU A 91 5.57 2.86 -10.00
N ARG A 92 4.66 2.24 -10.77
CA ARG A 92 3.83 1.13 -10.30
C ARG A 92 4.70 -0.03 -9.83
N ASP A 93 5.67 -0.43 -10.64
CA ASP A 93 6.51 -1.58 -10.34
C ASP A 93 7.50 -1.28 -9.21
N ALA A 94 7.97 -0.04 -9.10
CA ALA A 94 8.77 0.42 -7.97
C ALA A 94 7.98 0.35 -6.65
N TRP A 95 6.71 0.76 -6.67
CA TRP A 95 5.83 0.68 -5.51
C TRP A 95 5.62 -0.78 -5.08
N LEU A 96 5.30 -1.66 -6.04
CA LEU A 96 5.12 -3.09 -5.77
C LEU A 96 6.42 -3.75 -5.30
N PHE A 97 7.56 -3.35 -5.86
CA PHE A 97 8.87 -3.81 -5.41
C PHE A 97 9.13 -3.44 -3.94
N CYS A 98 8.87 -2.20 -3.54
CA CYS A 98 9.07 -1.76 -2.15
C CYS A 98 8.14 -2.51 -1.19
N MET A 99 6.89 -2.78 -1.60
CA MET A 99 5.94 -3.55 -0.79
C MET A 99 6.37 -5.02 -0.65
N GLN A 100 6.82 -5.66 -1.73
CA GLN A 100 7.36 -7.02 -1.66
C GLN A 100 8.55 -7.08 -0.71
N ALA A 101 9.52 -6.17 -0.86
CA ALA A 101 10.69 -6.11 0.01
C ALA A 101 10.28 -5.92 1.48
N ALA A 102 9.28 -5.06 1.74
CA ALA A 102 8.80 -4.83 3.10
C ALA A 102 8.12 -6.05 3.73
N LEU A 103 7.44 -6.87 2.92
CA LEU A 103 6.82 -8.12 3.37
C LEU A 103 7.85 -9.17 3.78
N GLU A 104 9.04 -9.18 3.18
CA GLU A 104 10.13 -10.09 3.57
C GLU A 104 10.57 -9.87 5.03
N HIS A 105 10.47 -8.63 5.52
CA HIS A 105 10.79 -8.27 6.91
C HIS A 105 9.67 -8.57 7.90
N GLN A 106 8.47 -8.95 7.42
CA GLN A 106 7.35 -9.27 8.30
C GLN A 106 7.32 -10.76 8.64
N ALA A 107 6.98 -11.07 9.90
CA ALA A 107 6.73 -12.42 10.38
C ALA A 107 5.31 -12.89 10.03
N TYR A 108 4.90 -12.71 8.77
CA TYR A 108 3.64 -13.21 8.23
C TYR A 108 3.85 -14.57 7.59
N ASP A 109 2.78 -15.37 7.53
CA ASP A 109 2.82 -16.62 6.77
C ASP A 109 3.09 -16.34 5.28
N GLU A 110 3.87 -17.22 4.65
CA GLU A 110 4.33 -17.01 3.28
C GLU A 110 3.16 -16.98 2.29
N ASP A 111 2.16 -17.84 2.48
CA ASP A 111 0.95 -17.84 1.65
C ASP A 111 0.15 -16.53 1.79
N PHE A 112 0.16 -15.90 2.97
CA PHE A 112 -0.42 -14.57 3.14
C PHE A 112 0.35 -13.48 2.39
N LYS A 113 1.69 -13.50 2.43
CA LYS A 113 2.52 -12.53 1.70
C LYS A 113 2.23 -12.60 0.20
N GLN A 114 2.19 -13.81 -0.36
CA GLN A 114 1.86 -14.04 -1.76
C GLN A 114 0.44 -13.57 -2.11
N TYR A 115 -0.54 -13.90 -1.27
CA TYR A 115 -1.91 -13.41 -1.42
C TYR A 115 -1.98 -11.88 -1.44
N LEU A 116 -1.34 -11.22 -0.47
CA LEU A 116 -1.39 -9.77 -0.32
C LEU A 116 -0.78 -9.05 -1.52
N MET A 117 0.35 -9.55 -2.03
CA MET A 117 0.98 -9.00 -3.24
C MET A 117 0.11 -9.13 -4.48
N GLN A 118 -0.55 -10.29 -4.68
CA GLN A 118 -1.51 -10.46 -5.77
C GLN A 118 -2.67 -9.47 -5.64
N GLN A 119 -3.20 -9.28 -4.43
CA GLN A 119 -4.31 -8.35 -4.21
C GLN A 119 -3.92 -6.88 -4.38
N LEU A 120 -2.69 -6.49 -4.00
CA LEU A 120 -2.20 -5.12 -4.13
C LEU A 120 -1.85 -4.74 -5.59
N ALA A 121 -1.53 -5.72 -6.44
CA ALA A 121 -1.26 -5.48 -7.85
C ALA A 121 -2.46 -4.85 -8.59
N PHE A 122 -3.70 -5.26 -8.25
CA PHE A 122 -4.91 -4.73 -8.88
C PHE A 122 -5.11 -3.22 -8.66
N PRO A 123 -5.16 -2.69 -7.42
CA PRO A 123 -5.30 -1.26 -7.20
C PRO A 123 -4.09 -0.46 -7.70
N ALA A 124 -2.86 -0.99 -7.62
CA ALA A 124 -1.68 -0.34 -8.17
C ALA A 124 -1.81 -0.13 -9.69
N GLU A 125 -2.26 -1.15 -10.41
CA GLU A 125 -2.52 -1.06 -11.86
C GLU A 125 -3.69 -0.09 -12.17
N ARG A 126 -4.74 -0.06 -11.34
CA ARG A 126 -5.83 0.91 -11.50
C ARG A 126 -5.37 2.35 -11.31
N ILE A 127 -4.50 2.62 -10.34
CA ILE A 127 -3.92 3.95 -10.13
C ILE A 127 -3.13 4.38 -11.37
N ARG A 128 -2.25 3.51 -11.88
CA ARG A 128 -1.48 3.76 -13.12
C ARG A 128 -2.40 4.12 -14.29
N GLN A 129 -3.44 3.30 -14.54
CA GLN A 129 -4.39 3.54 -15.63
C GLN A 129 -5.06 4.92 -15.54
N VAL A 130 -5.57 5.28 -14.36
CA VAL A 130 -6.27 6.56 -14.15
C VAL A 130 -5.32 7.75 -14.25
N SER A 131 -4.10 7.63 -13.73
CA SER A 131 -3.05 8.65 -13.86
C SER A 131 -2.72 8.92 -15.33
N GLN A 132 -2.47 7.88 -16.12
CA GLN A 132 -2.11 8.02 -17.54
C GLN A 132 -3.26 8.52 -18.43
N MET A 133 -4.51 8.17 -18.10
CA MET A 133 -5.68 8.67 -18.84
C MET A 133 -5.85 10.19 -18.75
N ASN A 134 -5.40 10.81 -17.66
CA ASN A 134 -5.51 12.26 -17.47
C ASN A 134 -4.37 13.06 -18.10
N GLN A 135 -3.37 12.39 -18.68
CA GLN A 135 -2.22 13.01 -19.34
C GLN A 135 -2.29 12.97 -20.87
N ALA A 136 -3.25 12.22 -21.42
CA ALA A 136 -3.53 12.16 -22.86
C ALA A 136 -4.45 13.30 -23.30
#